data_AF-A0A2E6Q5X0-F1
#
_entry.id   AF-A0A2E6Q5X0-F1
#
_cell.length_a   1.000
_cell.length_b   1.000
_cell.length_c   1.000
_cell.angle_alpha   90.00
_cell.angle_beta   90.00
_cell.angle_gamma   90.00
#
_symmetry.space_group_name_H-M   'P 1'
#
loop_
_entity.id
_entity.type
_entity.pdbx_description
1 polymer ?
#
loop_
_entity_poly.entity_id
_entity_poly.type
_entity_poly.pdbx_seq_one_letter_code
_entity_poly.pdbx_strand_id
1 'polypeptide(L)'
;MNLNRRNFTVSLATSLMIAQSPVAWAYDDIAAEKYSGDTKNNVPHGKGVMVWSDGRRYEGEWKYGDRDGKGTYRWPTGEIYRGHWRNNRWHGQGVYTKADGTTMKGEWKNGNMWNIVSTSPDGTRSVWKQGIPQ
;
A
#
# COMPACT_ATOMS: atom_id res chain seq x y z
N MET A 1 -19.97 -55.94 33.76
CA MET A 1 -21.09 -55.07 33.36
C MET A 1 -20.99 -53.77 34.16
N ASN A 2 -21.07 -52.64 33.46
CA ASN A 2 -21.32 -51.27 33.91
C ASN A 2 -20.26 -50.39 34.61
N LEU A 3 -20.16 -49.19 34.02
CA LEU A 3 -19.44 -47.98 34.41
C LEU A 3 -19.91 -47.42 35.75
N ASN A 4 -19.03 -46.68 36.43
CA ASN A 4 -19.40 -45.83 37.55
C ASN A 4 -19.30 -44.34 37.15
N ARG A 5 -20.37 -43.57 37.40
CA ARG A 5 -20.45 -42.11 37.19
C ARG A 5 -20.70 -41.40 38.53
N ARG A 6 -19.82 -40.42 38.80
CA ARG A 6 -20.00 -39.05 39.36
C ARG A 6 -20.78 -38.83 40.67
N ASN A 7 -20.30 -37.87 41.47
CA ASN A 7 -21.00 -36.62 41.85
C ASN A 7 -20.14 -35.77 42.80
N PHE A 8 -20.31 -34.43 42.80
CA PHE A 8 -20.29 -33.48 43.96
C PHE A 8 -20.50 -32.04 43.41
N THR A 9 -21.76 -31.57 43.33
CA THR A 9 -22.46 -30.60 44.20
C THR A 9 -22.05 -29.12 44.04
N VAL A 10 -23.04 -28.29 43.66
CA VAL A 10 -23.00 -26.83 43.49
C VAL A 10 -23.52 -26.17 44.77
N SER A 11 -22.93 -25.05 45.19
CA SER A 11 -23.56 -24.15 46.17
C SER A 11 -23.49 -22.71 45.67
N LEU A 12 -24.62 -21.99 45.76
CA LEU A 12 -24.85 -20.61 45.32
C LEU A 12 -25.40 -19.79 46.49
N ALA A 13 -24.92 -18.55 46.66
CA ALA A 13 -25.62 -17.36 47.20
C ALA A 13 -24.57 -16.22 47.35
N THR A 14 -24.76 -14.91 47.06
CA THR A 14 -25.84 -14.04 46.56
C THR A 14 -25.21 -12.65 46.26
N SER A 15 -25.51 -12.04 45.09
CA SER A 15 -25.57 -10.62 44.59
C SER A 15 -24.97 -9.41 45.37
N LEU A 16 -24.54 -8.26 44.80
CA LEU A 16 -24.38 -7.65 43.45
C LEU A 16 -23.60 -6.31 43.62
N MET A 17 -22.57 -6.00 42.79
CA MET A 17 -22.21 -4.65 42.26
C MET A 17 -21.16 -4.80 41.12
N ILE A 18 -21.23 -3.91 40.12
CA ILE A 18 -20.64 -3.98 38.76
C ILE A 18 -19.17 -3.53 38.70
N ALA A 19 -18.30 -4.21 37.91
CA ALA A 19 -17.14 -3.58 37.25
C ALA A 19 -16.59 -4.41 36.07
N GLN A 20 -16.90 -3.93 34.85
CA GLN A 20 -16.19 -4.05 33.57
C GLN A 20 -15.55 -5.38 33.15
N SER A 21 -16.19 -6.00 32.15
CA SER A 21 -15.51 -6.81 31.15
C SER A 21 -14.35 -6.05 30.51
N PRO A 22 -13.18 -6.67 30.30
CA PRO A 22 -12.51 -6.52 29.03
C PRO A 22 -13.09 -7.60 28.11
N VAL A 23 -13.90 -7.18 27.14
CA VAL A 23 -13.93 -7.90 25.87
C VAL A 23 -12.46 -7.93 25.46
N ALA A 24 -11.80 -9.07 25.33
CA ALA A 24 -10.44 -9.07 24.82
C ALA A 24 -10.53 -8.69 23.34
N TRP A 25 -10.58 -7.38 23.07
CA TRP A 25 -10.42 -6.79 21.76
C TRP A 25 -9.02 -7.15 21.31
N ALA A 26 -8.87 -8.24 20.57
CA ALA A 26 -7.84 -8.30 19.56
C ALA A 26 -8.17 -7.14 18.60
N TYR A 27 -7.62 -5.97 18.91
CA TYR A 27 -7.46 -4.94 17.89
C TYR A 27 -6.71 -5.64 16.78
N ASP A 28 -7.41 -5.86 15.66
CA ASP A 28 -6.79 -6.21 14.39
C ASP A 28 -5.49 -5.41 14.29
N ASP A 29 -4.38 -6.09 14.04
CA ASP A 29 -3.10 -5.49 13.69
C ASP A 29 -3.30 -4.60 12.45
N ILE A 30 -3.82 -3.38 12.63
CA ILE A 30 -3.80 -2.35 11.60
C ILE A 30 -2.31 -2.07 11.44
N ALA A 31 -1.69 -2.76 10.50
CA ALA A 31 -0.26 -2.69 10.27
C ALA A 31 0.10 -1.21 10.12
N ALA A 32 0.79 -0.65 11.11
CA ALA A 32 1.19 0.76 11.07
C ALA A 32 1.98 1.02 9.78
N GLU A 33 1.84 2.22 9.22
CA GLU A 33 2.70 2.64 8.13
C GLU A 33 4.17 2.59 8.58
N LYS A 34 5.06 2.07 7.73
CA LYS A 34 6.47 1.86 8.06
C LYS A 34 7.35 2.50 6.99
N TYR A 35 8.21 3.40 7.44
CA TYR A 35 9.29 3.95 6.63
C TYR A 35 10.65 3.36 7.06
N SER A 36 11.49 3.04 6.08
CA SER A 36 12.87 2.62 6.29
C SER A 36 13.75 3.25 5.21
N GLY A 37 14.69 4.11 5.59
CA GLY A 37 15.57 4.78 4.64
C GLY A 37 16.29 5.97 5.24
N ASP A 38 16.97 6.69 4.35
CA ASP A 38 17.70 7.90 4.68
C ASP A 38 16.74 9.01 5.16
N THR A 39 17.17 9.76 6.17
CA THR A 39 16.40 10.88 6.71
C THR A 39 17.26 12.13 6.86
N LYS A 40 16.63 13.29 6.77
CA LYS A 40 17.22 14.60 7.08
C LYS A 40 16.28 15.35 8.01
N ASN A 41 16.72 15.69 9.21
CA ASN A 41 15.90 16.34 10.24
C ASN A 41 14.60 15.58 10.54
N ASN A 42 14.67 14.25 10.70
CA ASN A 42 13.53 13.35 10.91
C ASN A 42 12.51 13.31 9.75
N VAL A 43 12.89 13.80 8.57
CA VAL A 43 12.05 13.78 7.36
C VAL A 43 12.68 12.86 6.31
N PRO A 44 11.92 11.99 5.61
CA PRO A 44 12.42 11.17 4.51
C PRO A 44 13.21 11.98 3.47
N HIS A 45 14.45 11.56 3.20
CA HIS A 45 15.34 12.26 2.28
C HIS A 45 16.47 11.34 1.82
N GLY A 46 16.71 11.18 0.52
CA GLY A 46 17.64 10.19 0.00
C GLY A 46 16.91 8.93 -0.44
N LYS A 47 17.49 7.74 -0.25
CA LYS A 47 16.82 6.49 -0.65
C LYS A 47 16.00 5.92 0.48
N GLY A 48 14.81 5.41 0.19
CA GLY A 48 13.99 4.77 1.22
C GLY A 48 12.82 3.98 0.69
N VAL A 49 12.25 3.19 1.59
CA VAL A 49 11.09 2.33 1.39
C VAL A 49 9.98 2.78 2.32
N MET A 50 8.78 2.99 1.77
CA MET A 50 7.55 3.23 2.53
C MET A 50 6.57 2.10 2.26
N VAL A 51 6.01 1.54 3.33
CA VAL A 51 4.93 0.55 3.29
C VAL A 51 3.75 1.16 4.03
N TRP A 52 2.61 1.27 3.35
CA TRP A 52 1.37 1.76 3.92
C TRP A 52 0.58 0.61 4.55
N SER A 53 -0.32 0.95 5.48
CA SER A 53 -1.18 -0.02 6.18
C SER A 53 -2.09 -0.81 5.23
N ASP A 54 -2.45 -0.22 4.09
CA ASP A 54 -3.22 -0.85 3.02
C ASP A 54 -2.39 -1.73 2.06
N GLY A 55 -1.11 -1.96 2.37
CA GLY A 55 -0.22 -2.82 1.59
C GLY A 55 0.39 -2.16 0.36
N ARG A 56 0.11 -0.88 0.09
CA ARG A 56 0.87 -0.13 -0.93
C ARG A 56 2.34 -0.06 -0.50
N ARG A 57 3.24 -0.05 -1.49
CA ARG A 57 4.69 0.06 -1.24
C ARG A 57 5.36 0.98 -2.23
N TYR A 58 6.22 1.87 -1.73
CA TYR A 58 7.11 2.70 -2.53
C TYR A 58 8.55 2.40 -2.16
N GLU A 59 9.42 2.32 -3.16
CA GLU A 59 10.86 2.23 -3.01
C GLU A 59 11.52 3.17 -4.01
N GLY A 60 12.28 4.13 -3.52
CA GLY A 60 12.88 5.13 -4.39
C GLY A 60 13.49 6.31 -3.65
N GLU A 61 13.66 7.39 -4.39
CA GLU A 61 14.23 8.64 -3.93
C GLU A 61 13.18 9.52 -3.25
N TRP A 62 13.60 10.14 -2.15
CA TRP A 62 12.81 11.03 -1.31
C TRP A 62 13.51 12.37 -1.19
N LYS A 63 12.72 13.44 -1.11
CA LYS A 63 13.20 14.79 -0.87
C LYS A 63 12.21 15.54 -0.01
N TYR A 64 12.60 15.81 1.24
CA TYR A 64 11.80 16.57 2.20
C TYR A 64 10.41 15.95 2.43
N GLY A 65 10.34 14.62 2.51
CA GLY A 65 9.11 13.89 2.79
C GLY A 65 8.33 13.51 1.53
N ASP A 66 8.68 14.08 0.38
CA ASP A 66 8.04 13.76 -0.89
C ASP A 66 8.84 12.73 -1.68
N ARG A 67 8.12 11.88 -2.43
CA ARG A 67 8.71 11.07 -3.49
C ARG A 67 9.19 12.01 -4.59
N ASP A 68 10.49 12.01 -4.85
CA ASP A 68 11.16 12.93 -5.78
C ASP A 68 12.44 12.28 -6.31
N GLY A 69 12.57 12.14 -7.63
CA GLY A 69 13.61 11.32 -8.26
C GLY A 69 13.07 9.97 -8.77
N LYS A 70 13.90 8.94 -8.89
CA LYS A 70 13.46 7.63 -9.42
C LYS A 70 12.85 6.78 -8.33
N GLY A 71 11.78 6.06 -8.65
CA GLY A 71 11.17 5.12 -7.72
C GLY A 71 10.20 4.13 -8.36
N THR A 72 9.90 3.08 -7.60
CA THR A 72 8.90 2.06 -7.92
C THR A 72 7.80 2.09 -6.88
N TYR A 73 6.56 2.22 -7.34
CA TYR A 73 5.36 2.10 -6.51
C TYR A 73 4.59 0.86 -6.91
N ARG A 74 4.12 0.11 -5.91
CA ARG A 74 3.35 -1.12 -6.08
C ARG A 74 2.04 -0.98 -5.34
N TRP A 75 0.95 -1.31 -6.02
CA TRP A 75 -0.36 -1.43 -5.40
C TRP A 75 -0.58 -2.88 -4.97
N PRO A 76 -1.35 -3.12 -3.89
CA PRO A 76 -1.71 -4.47 -3.44
C PRO A 76 -2.51 -5.25 -4.49
N THR A 77 -3.21 -4.54 -5.38
CA THR A 77 -3.97 -5.06 -6.52
C THR A 77 -3.09 -5.55 -7.68
N GLY A 78 -1.76 -5.38 -7.59
CA GLY A 78 -0.79 -5.93 -8.54
C GLY A 78 -0.25 -4.92 -9.55
N GLU A 79 -0.79 -3.71 -9.61
CA GLU A 79 -0.27 -2.65 -10.47
C GLU A 79 1.10 -2.18 -9.98
N ILE A 80 1.89 -1.69 -10.93
CA ILE A 80 3.25 -1.22 -10.67
C ILE A 80 3.50 0.03 -11.49
N TYR A 81 4.06 1.06 -10.86
CA TYR A 81 4.62 2.21 -11.54
C TYR A 81 6.13 2.26 -11.27
N ARG A 82 6.92 2.34 -12.32
CA ARG A 82 8.37 2.55 -12.25
C ARG A 82 8.73 3.76 -13.10
N GLY A 83 9.20 4.83 -12.48
CA GLY A 83 9.49 6.06 -13.21
C GLY A 83 10.05 7.16 -12.33
N HIS A 84 10.05 8.38 -12.87
CA HIS A 84 10.43 9.55 -12.10
C HIS A 84 9.23 10.11 -11.34
N TRP A 85 9.55 10.72 -10.21
CA TRP A 85 8.63 11.34 -9.28
C TRP A 85 9.07 12.77 -9.08
N ARG A 86 8.10 13.65 -8.87
CA ARG A 86 8.33 15.03 -8.48
C ARG A 86 7.19 15.45 -7.56
N ASN A 87 7.51 15.85 -6.33
CA ASN A 87 6.51 16.26 -5.32
C ASN A 87 5.33 15.27 -5.24
N ASN A 88 5.62 13.99 -5.01
CA ASN A 88 4.64 12.90 -4.91
C ASN A 88 3.83 12.55 -6.16
N ARG A 89 4.14 13.15 -7.32
CA ARG A 89 3.45 12.87 -8.59
C ARG A 89 4.37 12.16 -9.55
N TRP A 90 3.82 11.28 -10.37
CA TRP A 90 4.52 10.73 -11.53
C TRP A 90 4.91 11.87 -12.47
N HIS A 91 6.17 11.87 -12.87
CA HIS A 91 6.73 12.94 -13.69
C HIS A 91 7.83 12.37 -14.59
N GLY A 92 8.13 13.01 -15.71
CA GLY A 92 9.16 12.55 -16.63
C GLY A 92 8.91 11.14 -17.15
N GLN A 93 9.99 10.38 -17.42
CA GLN A 93 9.88 9.04 -17.99
C GLN A 93 9.41 8.01 -16.95
N GLY A 94 8.46 7.17 -17.33
CA GLY A 94 7.98 6.08 -16.50
C GLY A 94 7.18 5.01 -17.26
N VAL A 95 6.99 3.87 -16.60
CA VAL A 95 6.17 2.75 -17.04
C VAL A 95 5.16 2.43 -15.94
N TYR A 96 3.88 2.47 -16.29
CA TYR A 96 2.82 1.94 -15.48
C TYR A 96 2.35 0.61 -16.07
N THR A 97 2.24 -0.42 -15.23
CA THR A 97 1.72 -1.74 -15.59
C THR A 97 0.48 -1.98 -14.76
N LYS A 98 -0.65 -2.20 -15.45
CA LYS A 98 -1.92 -2.59 -14.82
C LYS A 98 -1.89 -4.06 -14.40
N ALA A 99 -2.81 -4.47 -13.55
CA ALA A 99 -2.93 -5.84 -13.08
C ALA A 99 -3.23 -6.83 -14.23
N ASP A 100 -3.90 -6.38 -15.29
CA ASP A 100 -4.18 -7.16 -16.50
C ASP A 100 -2.95 -7.32 -17.44
N GLY A 101 -1.81 -6.72 -17.11
CA GLY A 101 -0.59 -6.74 -17.91
C GLY A 101 -0.48 -5.64 -18.95
N THR A 102 -1.51 -4.80 -19.14
CA THR A 102 -1.44 -3.61 -20.00
C THR A 102 -0.35 -2.66 -19.49
N THR A 103 0.51 -2.22 -20.39
CA THR A 103 1.61 -1.31 -20.06
C THR A 103 1.36 0.07 -20.64
N MET A 104 1.75 1.12 -19.93
CA MET A 104 1.67 2.51 -20.34
C MET A 104 3.06 3.12 -20.15
N LYS A 105 3.79 3.30 -21.25
CA LYS A 105 5.21 3.71 -21.25
C LYS A 105 5.38 5.07 -21.91
N GLY A 106 6.15 5.94 -21.25
CA GLY A 106 6.59 7.21 -21.81
C GLY A 106 6.63 8.33 -20.79
N GLU A 107 6.27 9.54 -21.22
CA GLU A 107 6.38 10.75 -20.41
C GLU A 107 5.07 11.05 -19.65
N TRP A 108 5.24 11.33 -18.36
CA TRP A 108 4.21 11.77 -17.43
C TRP A 108 4.45 13.22 -17.01
N LYS A 109 3.39 14.02 -16.87
CA LYS A 109 3.47 15.41 -16.40
C LYS A 109 2.48 15.63 -15.26
N ASN A 110 3.02 15.68 -14.04
CA ASN A 110 2.26 15.94 -12.81
C ASN A 110 1.11 14.93 -12.60
N GLY A 111 1.37 13.65 -12.85
CA GLY A 111 0.39 12.57 -12.76
C GLY A 111 -0.41 12.30 -14.03
N ASN A 112 -0.34 13.19 -15.03
CA ASN A 112 -1.08 13.02 -16.28
C ASN A 112 -0.21 12.39 -17.36
N MET A 113 -0.85 11.63 -18.26
CA MET A 113 -0.23 11.13 -19.47
C MET A 113 0.16 12.30 -20.37
N TRP A 114 1.37 12.31 -20.92
CA TRP A 114 1.82 13.37 -21.83
C TRP A 114 2.22 12.79 -23.18
N ASN A 115 3.29 11.98 -23.21
CA ASN A 115 3.76 11.29 -24.41
C ASN A 115 3.82 9.79 -24.10
N ILE A 116 2.67 9.10 -24.14
CA ILE A 116 2.52 7.72 -23.69
C ILE A 116 2.13 6.80 -24.85
N VAL A 117 2.68 5.59 -24.86
CA VAL A 117 2.16 4.45 -25.61
C VAL A 117 1.59 3.45 -24.62
N SER A 118 0.30 3.16 -24.72
CA SER A 118 -0.34 2.03 -24.04
C SER A 118 -0.23 0.80 -24.94
N THR A 119 0.11 -0.36 -24.38
CA THR A 119 0.14 -1.65 -25.08
C THR A 119 -0.54 -2.70 -24.22
N SER A 120 -1.65 -3.24 -24.72
CA SER A 120 -2.39 -4.35 -24.13
C SER A 120 -1.64 -5.68 -24.35
N PRO A 121 -1.93 -6.75 -23.59
CA PRO A 121 -1.28 -8.06 -23.74
C PRO A 121 -1.43 -8.70 -25.12
N ASP A 122 -2.51 -8.38 -25.84
CA ASP A 122 -2.79 -8.81 -27.21
C ASP A 122 -1.99 -8.03 -28.27
N GLY A 123 -1.21 -7.03 -27.85
CA GLY A 123 -0.43 -6.16 -28.72
C GLY A 123 -1.18 -4.91 -29.21
N THR A 124 -2.45 -4.73 -28.87
CA THR A 124 -3.22 -3.53 -29.21
C THR A 124 -2.59 -2.29 -28.58
N ARG A 125 -2.50 -1.18 -29.34
CA ARG A 125 -1.85 0.05 -28.90
C ARG A 125 -2.77 1.26 -28.94
N SER A 126 -2.59 2.16 -27.98
CA SER A 126 -3.16 3.51 -27.96
C SER A 126 -2.06 4.51 -27.67
N VAL A 127 -2.13 5.71 -28.25
CA VAL A 127 -1.07 6.71 -28.14
C VAL A 127 -1.63 8.01 -27.60
N TRP A 128 -0.87 8.65 -26.72
CA TRP A 128 -1.12 10.01 -26.25
C TRP A 128 0.07 10.87 -26.64
N LYS A 129 -0.22 12.02 -27.23
CA LYS A 129 0.77 13.04 -27.56
C LYS A 129 0.35 14.35 -26.93
N GLN A 130 1.23 14.99 -26.18
CA GLN A 130 0.94 16.24 -25.47
C GLN A 130 -0.36 16.17 -24.64
N GLY A 131 -0.62 15.00 -24.04
CA GLY A 131 -1.80 14.73 -23.22
C GLY A 131 -3.09 14.43 -24.00
N ILE A 132 -3.04 14.38 -25.33
CA ILE A 132 -4.20 14.16 -26.20
C ILE A 132 -4.13 12.74 -26.79
N PRO A 133 -5.17 11.91 -26.61
CA PRO A 133 -5.29 10.61 -27.31
C PRO A 133 -5.23 10.80 -28.84
N GLN A 134 -4.63 9.85 -29.55
CA GLN A 134 -4.46 9.87 -31.01
C GLN A 134 -5.29 8.77 -31.67
#